data_AF-A0A9Q0DBX7-F1
#
_entry.id   AF-A0A9Q0DBX7-F1
#
_cell.length_a   1.000
_cell.length_b   1.000
_cell.length_c   1.000
_cell.angle_alpha   90.00
_cell.angle_beta   90.00
_cell.angle_gamma   90.00
#
_symmetry.space_group_name_H-M   'P 1'
#
loop_
_entity.id
_entity.type
_entity.pdbx_description
1 polymer ?
#
loop_
_entity_poly.entity_id
_entity_poly.type
_entity_poly.pdbx_seq_one_letter_code
_entity_poly.pdbx_strand_id
1 'polypeptide(L)'
;HEEVLPNHDGTFQVSVGLNLTSVPPEDWTRYECVVQLKGIEDILVPLDPALIMTNWRGDGGISTPIIIGSVVLAVLLAAVVGICVGVFVRKRRNESAKQRLAGSDTSSEVPGEQNPAPEAQPLNTEVN
;
A
#
# COMPACT_ATOMS: atom_id res chain seq x y z
N HIS A 1 -29.88 -13.19 36.01
CA HIS A 1 -30.83 -14.31 36.05
C HIS A 1 -30.04 -15.52 35.62
N GLU A 2 -29.95 -16.53 36.47
CA GLU A 2 -29.24 -17.77 36.16
C GLU A 2 -30.20 -18.68 35.40
N GLU A 3 -29.80 -19.08 34.20
CA GLU A 3 -30.57 -20.01 33.38
C GLU A 3 -29.95 -21.40 33.51
N VAL A 4 -30.77 -22.38 33.88
CA VAL A 4 -30.38 -23.79 33.99
C VAL A 4 -30.96 -24.53 32.80
N LEU A 5 -30.09 -25.01 31.92
CA LEU A 5 -30.45 -25.72 30.69
C LEU A 5 -30.17 -27.22 30.85
N PRO A 6 -31.15 -28.11 30.64
CA PRO A 6 -30.91 -29.55 30.64
C PRO A 6 -30.19 -29.99 29.37
N ASN A 7 -29.23 -30.91 29.53
CA ASN A 7 -28.58 -31.61 28.42
C ASN A 7 -29.24 -32.97 28.13
N HIS A 8 -28.97 -33.54 26.96
CA HIS A 8 -29.51 -34.84 26.56
C HIS A 8 -28.93 -36.03 27.34
N ASP A 9 -27.79 -35.86 28.00
CA ASP A 9 -27.07 -36.90 28.76
C ASP A 9 -27.43 -36.92 30.26
N GLY A 10 -28.42 -36.13 30.67
CA GLY A 10 -28.85 -36.01 32.06
C GLY A 10 -28.01 -35.03 32.91
N THR A 11 -27.07 -34.30 32.31
CA THR A 11 -26.37 -33.19 32.96
C THR A 11 -27.13 -31.86 32.78
N PHE A 12 -26.67 -30.81 33.47
CA PHE A 12 -27.21 -29.45 33.34
C PHE A 12 -26.08 -28.48 32.98
N GLN A 13 -26.42 -27.45 32.21
CA GLN A 13 -25.58 -26.29 31.99
C GLN A 13 -26.18 -25.10 32.73
N VAL A 14 -25.33 -24.30 33.35
CA VAL A 14 -25.73 -23.04 33.99
C VAL A 14 -24.89 -21.92 33.40
N SER A 15 -25.55 -20.83 33.02
CA SER A 15 -24.87 -19.64 32.53
C SER A 15 -25.21 -18.42 33.39
N VAL A 16 -24.18 -17.62 33.66
CA VAL A 16 -24.31 -16.35 34.36
C VAL A 16 -23.53 -15.30 33.57
N GLY A 17 -24.18 -14.16 33.33
CA GLY A 17 -23.56 -13.02 32.65
C GLY A 17 -23.07 -11.98 33.65
N LEU A 18 -21.81 -11.57 33.52
CA LEU A 18 -21.23 -10.44 34.25
C LEU A 18 -20.89 -9.33 33.25
N ASN A 19 -21.41 -8.12 33.48
CA ASN A 19 -21.11 -6.95 32.64
C ASN A 19 -20.05 -6.08 33.33
N LEU A 20 -18.88 -5.94 32.68
CA LEU A 20 -17.73 -5.19 33.18
C LEU A 20 -17.39 -3.97 32.33
N THR A 21 -18.33 -3.47 31.53
CA THR A 21 -18.10 -2.33 30.63
C THR A 21 -17.63 -1.06 31.33
N SER A 22 -17.92 -0.89 32.63
CA SER A 22 -17.45 0.24 33.44
C SER A 22 -16.15 -0.04 34.21
N VAL A 23 -15.62 -1.26 34.16
CA VAL A 23 -14.46 -1.69 34.94
C VAL A 23 -13.24 -1.80 34.02
N PRO A 24 -12.14 -1.11 34.32
CA PRO A 24 -10.91 -1.22 33.52
C PRO A 24 -10.37 -2.66 33.54
N PRO A 25 -9.81 -3.18 32.42
CA PRO A 25 -9.30 -4.55 32.32
C PRO A 25 -8.30 -4.96 33.41
N GLU A 26 -7.49 -4.00 33.90
CA GLU A 26 -6.51 -4.20 34.95
C GLU A 26 -7.17 -4.62 36.28
N ASP A 27 -8.42 -4.22 36.48
CA ASP A 27 -9.21 -4.49 37.67
C ASP A 27 -10.06 -5.76 37.56
N TRP A 28 -10.04 -6.46 36.41
CA TRP A 28 -10.85 -7.67 36.20
C TRP A 28 -10.42 -8.84 37.09
N THR A 29 -9.14 -8.88 37.45
CA THR A 29 -8.56 -9.89 38.34
C THR A 29 -9.15 -9.90 39.76
N ARG A 30 -9.93 -8.87 40.12
CA ARG A 30 -10.66 -8.82 41.40
C ARG A 30 -11.96 -9.62 41.40
N TYR A 31 -12.38 -10.14 40.25
CA TYR A 31 -13.61 -10.89 40.09
C TYR A 31 -13.29 -12.37 39.86
N GLU A 32 -14.07 -13.25 40.48
CA GLU A 32 -13.98 -14.69 40.28
C GLU A 32 -15.39 -15.27 40.13
N CYS A 33 -15.50 -16.30 39.30
CA CYS A 33 -16.68 -17.13 39.22
C CYS A 33 -16.51 -18.29 40.21
N VAL A 34 -17.47 -18.49 41.10
CA VAL A 34 -17.47 -19.53 42.12
C VAL A 34 -18.59 -20.51 41.82
N VAL A 35 -18.24 -21.77 41.57
CA VAL A 35 -19.22 -22.84 41.36
C VAL A 35 -19.30 -23.70 42.62
N GLN A 36 -20.42 -23.60 43.32
CA GLN A 36 -20.71 -24.39 44.52
C GLN A 36 -21.57 -25.60 44.15
N LEU A 37 -21.07 -26.80 44.44
CA LEU A 37 -21.79 -28.06 44.23
C LEU A 37 -21.73 -28.87 45.51
N LYS A 38 -22.88 -29.38 45.97
CA LYS A 38 -22.94 -30.18 47.19
C LYS A 38 -22.10 -31.45 47.05
N GLY A 39 -21.19 -31.66 47.98
CA GLY A 39 -20.37 -32.88 48.06
C GLY A 39 -19.07 -32.84 47.27
N ILE A 40 -18.69 -31.70 46.69
CA ILE A 40 -17.35 -31.44 46.16
C ILE A 40 -16.82 -30.10 46.68
N GLU A 41 -15.52 -29.86 46.50
CA GLU A 41 -14.90 -28.56 46.79
C GLU A 41 -15.35 -27.51 45.77
N ASP A 42 -15.39 -26.26 46.21
CA ASP A 42 -15.76 -25.12 45.36
C ASP A 42 -14.77 -24.95 44.21
N ILE A 43 -15.30 -24.76 43.00
CA ILE A 43 -14.48 -24.53 41.82
C ILE A 43 -14.39 -23.01 41.60
N LEU A 44 -13.17 -22.48 41.72
CA LEU A 44 -12.86 -21.07 41.52
C LEU A 44 -12.30 -20.85 40.12
N VAL A 45 -12.94 -19.97 39.36
CA VAL A 45 -12.48 -19.55 38.03
C VAL A 45 -12.23 -18.05 38.07
N PRO A 46 -10.98 -17.60 38.27
CA PRO A 46 -10.65 -16.18 38.31
C PRO A 46 -10.87 -15.53 36.95
N LEU A 47 -11.33 -14.28 36.97
CA LEU A 47 -11.49 -13.48 35.76
C LEU A 47 -10.16 -12.81 35.37
N ASP A 48 -9.17 -13.65 35.11
CA ASP A 48 -7.86 -13.20 34.63
C ASP A 48 -7.85 -13.21 33.09
N PRO A 49 -7.63 -12.06 32.43
CA PRO A 49 -7.49 -11.99 30.97
C PRO A 49 -6.43 -12.94 30.38
N ALA A 50 -5.40 -13.31 31.15
CA ALA A 50 -4.38 -14.25 30.71
C ALA A 50 -4.85 -15.72 30.79
N LEU A 51 -5.77 -16.04 31.71
CA LEU A 51 -6.30 -17.40 31.91
C LEU A 51 -7.56 -17.64 31.06
N ILE A 52 -8.34 -16.60 30.78
CA ILE A 52 -9.52 -16.65 29.93
C ILE A 52 -9.10 -16.39 28.48
N MET A 53 -8.55 -17.43 27.85
CA MET A 53 -8.12 -17.38 26.44
C MET A 53 -9.28 -17.50 25.43
N THR A 54 -10.54 -17.44 25.86
CA THR A 54 -11.68 -17.82 25.02
C THR A 54 -12.46 -16.61 24.51
N ASN A 55 -12.68 -16.60 23.18
CA ASN A 55 -13.64 -15.79 22.41
C ASN A 55 -13.26 -14.38 21.93
N TRP A 56 -12.14 -13.71 22.28
CA TRP A 56 -11.74 -12.51 21.52
C TRP A 56 -11.22 -12.86 20.10
N ARG A 57 -12.06 -13.45 19.26
CA ARG A 57 -12.05 -13.20 17.82
C ARG A 57 -12.51 -11.76 17.67
N GLY A 58 -11.58 -10.82 17.85
CA GLY A 58 -11.59 -9.67 16.99
C GLY A 58 -11.70 -10.20 15.57
N ASP A 59 -12.70 -9.71 14.85
CA ASP A 59 -13.09 -10.13 13.50
C ASP A 59 -11.90 -10.65 12.68
N GLY A 60 -12.11 -11.77 11.98
CA GLY A 60 -11.11 -12.48 11.16
C GLY A 60 -10.56 -11.69 9.95
N GLY A 61 -10.27 -10.41 10.11
CA GLY A 61 -9.47 -9.60 9.22
C GLY A 61 -8.00 -9.72 9.59
N ILE A 62 -7.18 -10.05 8.60
CA ILE A 62 -5.72 -9.91 8.57
C ILE A 62 -5.23 -8.93 9.64
N SER A 63 -4.49 -9.42 10.64
CA SER A 63 -4.09 -8.62 11.80
C SER A 63 -3.49 -7.27 11.36
N THR A 64 -4.00 -6.17 11.90
CA THR A 64 -3.57 -4.78 11.63
C THR A 64 -2.06 -4.59 11.39
N PRO A 65 -1.12 -5.21 12.16
CA PRO A 65 0.31 -5.09 11.87
C PRO A 65 0.74 -5.65 10.50
N ILE A 66 0.09 -6.71 9.99
CA ILE A 66 0.40 -7.31 8.69
C ILE A 66 0.01 -6.37 7.55
N ILE A 67 -1.16 -5.73 7.65
CA ILE A 67 -1.62 -4.76 6.64
C ILE A 67 -0.64 -3.60 6.57
N ILE A 68 -0.28 -3.00 7.71
CA ILE A 68 0.68 -1.89 7.78
C ILE A 68 2.02 -2.32 7.18
N GLY A 69 2.54 -3.49 7.57
CA GLY A 69 3.79 -4.02 7.03
C GLY A 69 3.77 -4.19 5.51
N SER A 70 2.68 -4.75 4.96
CA SER A 70 2.53 -4.94 3.51
C SER A 70 2.47 -3.63 2.72
N VAL A 71 1.74 -2.62 3.23
CA VAL A 71 1.63 -1.31 2.57
C VAL A 71 2.97 -0.60 2.53
N VAL A 72 3.71 -0.59 3.65
CA VAL A 72 5.05 0.01 3.72
C VAL A 72 5.99 -0.65 2.71
N LEU A 73 5.99 -1.99 2.62
CA LEU A 73 6.82 -2.72 1.68
C LEU A 73 6.47 -2.38 0.21
N ALA A 74 5.18 -2.31 -0.13
CA ALA A 74 4.73 -1.97 -1.47
C ALA A 74 5.17 -0.55 -1.90
N VAL A 75 5.07 0.43 -0.99
CA VAL A 75 5.48 1.81 -1.24
C VAL A 75 6.99 1.91 -1.49
N LEU A 76 7.80 1.21 -0.70
CA LEU A 76 9.25 1.18 -0.88
C LEU A 76 9.65 0.58 -2.24
N LEU A 77 9.02 -0.52 -2.64
CA LEU A 77 9.26 -1.13 -3.95
C LEU A 77 8.87 -0.20 -5.10
N ALA A 78 7.71 0.46 -5.01
CA ALA A 78 7.25 1.42 -6.02
C ALA A 78 8.20 2.62 -6.15
N ALA A 79 8.72 3.14 -5.04
CA ALA A 79 9.69 4.22 -5.04
C ALA A 79 11.00 3.83 -5.75
N VAL A 80 11.53 2.64 -5.46
CA VAL A 80 12.74 2.11 -6.11
C VAL A 80 12.53 1.98 -7.63
N VAL A 81 11.40 1.40 -8.06
CA VAL A 81 11.06 1.27 -9.48
C VAL A 81 10.95 2.65 -10.14
N GLY A 82 10.26 3.60 -9.48
CA GLY A 82 10.12 4.97 -9.96
C GLY A 82 11.46 5.68 -10.16
N ILE A 83 12.40 5.52 -9.22
CA ILE A 83 13.77 6.08 -9.32
C ILE A 83 14.51 5.44 -10.50
N CYS A 84 14.49 4.11 -10.63
CA CYS A 84 15.16 3.41 -11.73
C CYS A 84 14.65 3.88 -13.10
N VAL A 85 13.32 3.97 -13.27
CA VAL A 85 12.70 4.44 -14.51
C VAL A 85 13.04 5.91 -14.76
N GLY A 86 12.96 6.76 -13.74
CA GLY A 86 13.28 8.19 -13.84
C GLY A 86 14.73 8.45 -14.26
N VAL A 87 15.69 7.73 -13.69
CA VAL A 87 17.11 7.80 -14.06
C VAL A 87 17.32 7.32 -15.49
N PHE A 88 16.68 6.21 -15.89
CA PHE A 88 16.79 5.68 -17.26
C PHE A 88 16.28 6.67 -18.31
N VAL A 89 15.11 7.29 -18.08
CA VAL A 89 14.56 8.31 -18.97
C VAL A 89 15.44 9.55 -19.02
N ARG A 90 15.96 10.02 -17.88
CA ARG A 90 16.87 11.17 -17.81
C ARG A 90 18.18 10.90 -18.56
N LYS A 91 18.73 9.69 -18.44
CA LYS A 91 19.94 9.27 -19.18
C LYS A 91 19.70 9.29 -20.69
N ARG A 92 18.57 8.73 -21.16
CA ARG A 92 18.16 8.77 -22.58
C ARG A 92 18.04 10.20 -23.11
N ARG A 93 17.43 11.11 -22.34
CA ARG A 93 17.31 12.53 -22.74
C ARG A 93 18.65 13.24 -22.80
N ASN A 94 19.60 12.91 -21.90
CA ASN A 94 20.94 13.48 -21.93
C ASN A 94 21.71 13.08 -23.20
N GLU A 95 21.63 11.81 -23.60
CA GLU A 95 22.26 11.35 -24.85
C GLU A 95 21.66 12.05 -26.09
N SER A 96 20.33 12.19 -26.13
CA SER A 96 19.67 12.94 -27.21
C SER A 96 19.98 14.43 -27.20
N ALA A 97 20.16 15.05 -26.02
CA ALA A 97 20.56 16.44 -25.89
C ALA A 97 22.03 16.65 -26.32
N LYS A 98 22.92 15.72 -25.97
CA LYS A 98 24.34 15.74 -26.38
C LYS A 98 24.49 15.60 -27.90
N GLN A 99 23.67 14.79 -28.56
CA GLN A 99 23.62 14.70 -30.03
C GLN A 99 23.10 15.99 -30.68
N ARG A 100 22.09 16.66 -30.08
CA ARG A 100 21.58 17.94 -30.59
C ARG A 100 22.57 19.09 -30.42
N LEU A 101 23.33 19.09 -29.32
CA LEU A 101 24.35 20.10 -29.06
C LEU A 101 25.56 19.92 -30.00
N ALA A 102 25.98 18.67 -30.26
CA ALA A 102 27.06 18.36 -31.21
C ALA A 102 26.70 18.58 -32.69
N GLY A 103 25.40 18.64 -33.03
CA GLY A 103 24.92 18.91 -34.40
C GLY A 103 24.76 20.40 -34.74
N SER A 104 24.90 21.29 -33.76
CA SER A 104 24.63 22.73 -33.95
C SER A 104 25.87 23.57 -34.25
N ASP A 105 27.09 23.02 -34.15
CA ASP A 105 28.34 23.74 -34.41
C ASP A 105 28.78 23.71 -35.89
N THR A 106 28.02 23.04 -36.77
CA THR A 106 28.33 22.95 -38.22
C THR A 106 27.22 23.55 -39.07
N SER A 107 26.89 24.83 -38.87
CA SER A 107 26.18 25.60 -39.91
C SER A 107 26.39 27.11 -39.72
N SER A 108 27.50 27.60 -40.27
CA SER A 108 27.61 28.98 -40.75
C SER A 108 28.74 29.05 -41.77
N GLU A 109 28.43 28.65 -43.00
CA GLU A 109 29.03 29.29 -44.17
C GLU A 109 27.89 29.92 -44.98
N VAL A 110 28.00 31.23 -45.15
CA VAL A 110 27.07 32.13 -45.85
C VAL A 110 27.23 31.93 -47.36
N PRO A 111 26.16 31.79 -48.17
CA PRO A 111 26.29 31.89 -49.62
C PRO A 111 26.23 33.36 -50.04
N GLY A 112 27.39 33.94 -50.36
CA GLY A 112 27.51 35.24 -51.00
C GLY A 112 27.52 35.13 -52.53
N GLU A 113 26.60 35.88 -53.14
CA GLU A 113 26.79 36.67 -54.37
C GLU A 113 26.88 35.96 -55.75
N GLN A 114 25.83 36.11 -56.57
CA GLN A 114 25.85 35.89 -58.03
C GLN A 114 25.08 37.00 -58.76
N ASN A 115 25.77 37.79 -59.60
CA ASN A 115 25.38 38.25 -60.95
C ASN A 115 26.47 39.18 -61.55
N PRO A 116 26.53 39.51 -62.87
CA PRO A 116 25.50 39.35 -63.92
C PRO A 116 25.95 38.77 -65.30
N ALA A 117 24.97 38.72 -66.21
CA ALA A 117 24.89 38.17 -67.57
C ALA A 117 25.85 38.75 -68.64
N PRO A 118 25.74 38.27 -69.90
CA PRO A 118 25.24 39.20 -70.92
C PRO A 118 24.05 38.67 -71.74
N GLU A 119 23.01 39.50 -71.71
CA GLU A 119 22.19 39.99 -72.83
C GLU A 119 22.20 39.24 -74.17
N ALA A 120 21.04 38.69 -74.53
CA ALA A 120 20.67 38.38 -75.91
C ALA A 120 19.96 39.60 -76.50
N GLN A 121 20.32 39.98 -77.73
CA GLN A 121 19.54 40.91 -78.57
C GLN A 121 19.21 40.28 -79.94
N PRO A 122 18.12 40.74 -80.60
CA PRO A 122 17.32 39.88 -81.47
C PRO A 122 17.32 40.30 -82.94
N LEU A 123 16.59 39.50 -83.74
CA LEU A 123 15.69 39.92 -84.83
C LEU A 123 16.13 39.71 -86.31
N ASN A 124 15.13 39.19 -87.04
CA ASN A 124 14.75 39.21 -88.47
C ASN A 124 15.64 38.65 -89.62
N THR A 125 15.10 37.57 -90.21
CA THR A 125 14.68 37.33 -91.62
C THR A 125 15.21 38.24 -92.75
N GLU A 126 15.64 37.57 -93.84
CA GLU A 126 15.27 37.75 -95.27
C GLU A 126 16.39 38.01 -96.31
N VAL A 127 16.22 37.38 -97.48
CA VAL A 127 16.70 37.66 -98.86
C VAL A 127 18.18 37.39 -99.26
N ASN A 128 18.44 36.24 -99.91
CA ASN A 128 18.65 36.02 -101.36
C ASN A 128 19.39 34.70 -101.60
#